data_AF-G2SPB9-F1
#
_entry.id   AF-G2SPB9-F1
#
_cell.length_a   1.000
_cell.length_b   1.000
_cell.length_c   1.000
_cell.angle_alpha   90.00
_cell.angle_beta   90.00
_cell.angle_gamma   90.00
#
_symmetry.space_group_name_H-M   'P 1'
#
loop_
_entity.id
_entity.type
_entity.pdbx_description
1 polymer ?
#
loop_
_entity_poly.entity_id
_entity_poly.type
_entity_poly.pdbx_seq_one_letter_code
_entity_poly.pdbx_strand_id
1 'polypeptide(L)'
;MARQDLLEFLKQGLDALDFKGDVSLDWDKKSHSFVVDLVFYIENKAGQQMEDADGILSDEPIIAFSDAILIYDGKKGLAGYDADDFLACLAFDGKEGWSLAYGKAFLTYLQIIMDNGTRDLLKFFADDEDEIFELEWSDEEFSRLLKNAESEYPRQSLHYPKF
;
A
#
# COMPACT_ATOMS: atom_id res chain seq x y z
N MET A 1 -8.07 -27.09 10.49
CA MET A 1 -8.03 -25.63 10.27
C MET A 1 -7.93 -25.40 8.79
N ALA A 2 -8.76 -24.54 8.20
CA ALA A 2 -8.60 -24.17 6.80
C ALA A 2 -7.25 -23.44 6.63
N ARG A 3 -6.57 -23.68 5.52
CA ARG A 3 -5.32 -22.98 5.20
C ARG A 3 -5.69 -21.58 4.72
N GLN A 4 -5.16 -20.55 5.38
CA GLN A 4 -5.41 -19.14 5.06
C GLN A 4 -5.03 -18.85 3.60
N ASP A 5 -5.94 -18.19 2.88
CA ASP A 5 -5.69 -17.72 1.51
C ASP A 5 -5.15 -16.28 1.50
N LEU A 6 -4.77 -15.78 0.32
CA LEU A 6 -4.17 -14.46 0.16
C LEU A 6 -5.11 -13.32 0.60
N LEU A 7 -6.41 -13.44 0.34
CA LEU A 7 -7.38 -12.41 0.73
C LEU A 7 -7.56 -12.37 2.25
N GLU A 8 -7.71 -13.52 2.88
CA GLU A 8 -7.79 -13.62 4.34
C GLU A 8 -6.50 -13.13 5.01
N PHE A 9 -5.34 -13.43 4.41
CA PHE A 9 -4.04 -12.94 4.88
C PHE A 9 -3.93 -11.43 4.80
N LEU A 10 -4.26 -10.83 3.65
CA LEU A 10 -4.21 -9.39 3.46
C LEU A 10 -5.16 -8.69 4.42
N LYS A 11 -6.44 -9.10 4.50
CA LYS A 11 -7.42 -8.49 5.42
C LYS A 11 -6.93 -8.46 6.86
N GLN A 12 -6.52 -9.62 7.39
CA GLN A 12 -6.03 -9.70 8.78
C GLN A 12 -4.75 -8.91 8.99
N GLY A 13 -3.89 -8.86 7.97
CA GLY A 13 -2.64 -8.11 8.00
C GLY A 13 -2.87 -6.60 8.04
N LEU A 14 -3.74 -6.09 7.16
CA LEU A 14 -4.07 -4.68 7.07
C LEU A 14 -4.82 -4.20 8.33
N ASP A 15 -5.77 -4.99 8.83
CA ASP A 15 -6.49 -4.70 10.08
C ASP A 15 -5.57 -4.62 11.32
N ALA A 16 -4.38 -5.21 11.24
CA ALA A 16 -3.40 -5.25 12.34
C ALA A 16 -2.34 -4.15 12.27
N LEU A 17 -2.36 -3.31 11.23
CA LEU A 17 -1.43 -2.20 11.10
C LEU A 17 -1.75 -1.09 12.12
N ASP A 18 -0.71 -0.47 12.69
CA ASP A 18 -0.89 0.73 13.52
C ASP A 18 -0.77 1.96 12.62
N PHE A 19 -1.88 2.34 12.01
CA PHE A 19 -1.99 3.52 11.18
C PHE A 19 -3.11 4.42 11.67
N LYS A 20 -2.89 5.74 11.66
CA LYS A 20 -3.89 6.73 12.09
C LYS A 20 -4.79 7.21 10.94
N GLY A 21 -4.38 6.95 9.70
CA GLY A 21 -5.23 7.11 8.54
C GLY A 21 -6.09 5.88 8.28
N ASP A 22 -6.64 5.81 7.08
CA ASP A 22 -7.45 4.67 6.64
C ASP A 22 -6.66 3.75 5.71
N VAL A 23 -6.83 2.44 5.88
CA VAL A 23 -6.36 1.42 4.96
C VAL A 23 -7.55 0.59 4.49
N SER A 24 -7.66 0.42 3.17
CA SER A 24 -8.76 -0.27 2.52
C SER A 24 -8.22 -1.37 1.60
N LEU A 25 -9.01 -2.44 1.39
CA LEU A 25 -8.69 -3.52 0.46
C LEU A 25 -9.88 -3.79 -0.45
N ASP A 26 -9.78 -3.36 -1.70
CA ASP A 26 -10.72 -3.76 -2.75
C ASP A 26 -10.28 -5.04 -3.45
N TRP A 27 -11.24 -5.88 -3.81
CA TRP A 27 -10.98 -7.13 -4.53
C TRP A 27 -11.76 -7.16 -5.84
N ASP A 28 -11.06 -6.88 -6.93
CA ASP A 28 -11.60 -7.03 -8.27
C ASP A 28 -11.45 -8.49 -8.76
N LYS A 29 -12.54 -9.24 -8.60
CA LYS A 29 -12.69 -10.62 -9.10
C LYS A 29 -12.56 -10.72 -10.61
N LYS A 30 -12.86 -9.66 -11.37
CA LYS A 30 -12.83 -9.68 -12.84
C LYS A 30 -11.39 -9.59 -13.34
N SER A 31 -10.62 -8.62 -12.85
CA SER A 31 -9.21 -8.47 -13.21
C SER A 31 -8.30 -9.48 -12.49
N HIS A 32 -8.80 -10.10 -11.41
CA HIS A 32 -8.02 -10.91 -10.48
C HIS A 32 -6.95 -10.07 -9.77
N SER A 33 -7.36 -8.94 -9.22
CA SER A 33 -6.45 -8.01 -8.52
C SER A 33 -7.02 -7.61 -7.17
N PHE A 34 -6.15 -7.14 -6.30
CA PHE A 34 -6.50 -6.41 -5.11
C PHE A 34 -5.91 -5.02 -5.18
N VAL A 35 -6.62 -4.02 -4.67
CA VAL A 35 -6.11 -2.66 -4.51
C VAL A 35 -6.07 -2.35 -3.02
N VAL A 36 -4.90 -1.96 -2.53
CA VAL A 36 -4.72 -1.50 -1.15
C VAL A 36 -4.70 0.03 -1.17
N ASP A 37 -5.77 0.65 -0.73
CA ASP A 37 -5.87 2.11 -0.65
C ASP A 37 -5.32 2.59 0.71
N LEU A 38 -4.56 3.67 0.67
CA LEU A 38 -4.03 4.36 1.84
C LEU A 38 -4.56 5.79 1.84
N VAL A 39 -5.10 6.25 2.97
CA VAL A 39 -5.54 7.63 3.15
C VAL A 39 -4.89 8.21 4.40
N PHE A 40 -4.10 9.25 4.22
CA PHE A 40 -3.45 10.01 5.28
C PHE A 40 -4.26 11.27 5.56
N TYR A 41 -4.34 11.65 6.84
CA TYR A 41 -5.03 12.87 7.26
C TYR A 41 -4.10 13.80 8.01
N ILE A 42 -4.23 15.10 7.76
CA ILE A 42 -3.49 16.13 8.47
C ILE A 42 -4.36 17.36 8.70
N GLU A 43 -4.21 17.96 9.89
CA GLU A 43 -4.91 19.19 10.25
C GLU A 43 -4.20 20.40 9.65
N ASN A 44 -4.92 21.18 8.84
CA ASN A 44 -4.43 22.42 8.26
C ASN A 44 -4.60 23.59 9.24
N LYS A 45 -3.80 23.60 10.32
CA LYS A 45 -3.92 24.60 11.40
C LYS A 45 -3.64 26.04 10.95
N ALA A 46 -2.83 26.20 9.91
CA ALA A 46 -2.41 27.50 9.41
C ALA A 46 -3.34 28.03 8.30
N GLY A 47 -4.29 27.22 7.79
CA GLY A 47 -5.11 27.58 6.63
C GLY A 47 -4.27 27.74 5.36
N GLN A 48 -3.21 26.95 5.22
CA GLN A 48 -2.38 26.90 4.02
C GLN A 48 -3.23 26.47 2.83
N GLN A 49 -3.07 27.13 1.68
CA GLN A 49 -3.67 26.66 0.43
C GLN A 49 -2.76 25.61 -0.18
N MET A 50 -3.35 24.47 -0.55
CA MET A 50 -2.64 23.38 -1.18
C MET A 50 -3.25 23.07 -2.53
N GLU A 51 -2.40 22.74 -3.49
CA GLU A 51 -2.78 22.31 -4.83
C GLU A 51 -2.60 20.79 -4.90
N ASP A 52 -3.64 20.07 -5.30
CA ASP A 52 -3.51 18.63 -5.58
C ASP A 52 -2.89 18.37 -6.96
N ALA A 53 -2.70 17.09 -7.30
CA ALA A 53 -2.09 16.70 -8.58
C ALA A 53 -2.89 17.16 -9.82
N ASP A 54 -4.18 17.46 -9.68
CA ASP A 54 -5.05 17.97 -10.75
C ASP A 54 -5.09 19.51 -10.81
N GLY A 55 -4.34 20.19 -9.94
CA GLY A 55 -4.30 21.64 -9.88
C GLY A 55 -5.44 22.26 -9.07
N ILE A 56 -6.15 21.47 -8.26
CA ILE A 56 -7.29 21.93 -7.47
C ILE A 56 -6.78 22.47 -6.13
N LEU A 57 -7.09 23.73 -5.88
CA LEU A 57 -6.77 24.37 -4.61
C LEU A 57 -7.77 23.97 -3.52
N SER A 58 -7.24 23.60 -2.36
CA SER A 58 -7.99 23.31 -1.14
C SER A 58 -7.46 24.10 0.05
N ASP A 59 -8.38 24.64 0.86
CA ASP A 59 -8.13 25.25 2.17
C ASP A 59 -8.91 24.53 3.29
N GLU A 60 -9.28 23.28 3.04
CA GLU A 60 -10.00 22.43 3.99
C GLU A 60 -9.25 22.35 5.34
N PRO A 61 -9.98 22.33 6.47
CA PRO A 61 -9.37 22.24 7.80
C PRO A 61 -8.69 20.89 8.04
N ILE A 62 -9.11 19.85 7.32
CA ILE A 62 -8.48 18.53 7.30
C ILE A 62 -8.17 18.22 5.84
N ILE A 63 -6.88 18.02 5.55
CA ILE A 63 -6.43 17.63 4.23
C ILE A 63 -6.24 16.11 4.21
N ALA A 64 -6.73 15.47 3.15
CA ALA A 64 -6.56 14.06 2.90
C ALA A 64 -5.60 13.86 1.73
N PHE A 65 -4.60 13.02 1.92
CA PHE A 65 -3.73 12.53 0.85
C PHE A 65 -4.01 11.05 0.66
N SER A 66 -4.12 10.57 -0.58
CA SER A 66 -4.37 9.17 -0.87
C SER A 66 -3.46 8.62 -1.94
N ASP A 67 -3.08 7.36 -1.78
CA ASP A 67 -2.33 6.59 -2.77
C ASP A 67 -2.73 5.11 -2.65
N ALA A 68 -2.35 4.30 -3.64
CA ALA A 68 -2.77 2.91 -3.73
C ALA A 68 -1.64 1.97 -4.18
N ILE A 69 -1.71 0.72 -3.72
CA ILE A 69 -0.86 -0.38 -4.19
C ILE A 69 -1.72 -1.39 -4.92
N LEU A 70 -1.34 -1.71 -6.16
CA LEU A 70 -1.97 -2.75 -6.95
C LEU A 70 -1.30 -4.11 -6.67
N ILE A 71 -2.09 -5.12 -6.34
CA ILE A 71 -1.67 -6.52 -6.23
C ILE A 71 -2.37 -7.33 -7.33
N TYR A 72 -1.66 -7.78 -8.35
CA TYR A 72 -2.26 -8.31 -9.58
C TYR A 72 -1.79 -9.73 -9.95
N ASP A 73 -2.60 -10.45 -10.73
CA ASP A 73 -2.21 -11.75 -11.28
C ASP A 73 -1.12 -11.57 -12.35
N GLY A 74 0.12 -11.94 -12.04
CA GLY A 74 1.25 -11.81 -12.95
C GLY A 74 1.09 -12.57 -14.27
N LYS A 75 0.22 -13.59 -14.31
CA LYS A 75 -0.09 -14.33 -15.54
C LYS A 75 -1.08 -13.59 -16.45
N LYS A 76 -1.77 -12.58 -15.93
CA LYS A 76 -2.73 -11.75 -16.67
C LYS A 76 -2.22 -10.34 -16.95
N GLY A 77 -1.12 -9.94 -16.29
CA GLY A 77 -0.59 -8.58 -16.37
C GLY A 77 -1.53 -7.58 -15.67
N LEU A 78 -1.35 -6.30 -15.95
CA LEU A 78 -2.07 -5.21 -15.28
C LEU A 78 -3.56 -5.10 -15.66
N ALA A 79 -4.10 -5.95 -16.53
CA ALA A 79 -5.54 -6.07 -16.77
C ALA A 79 -6.32 -4.76 -17.05
N GLY A 80 -5.66 -3.73 -17.59
CA GLY A 80 -6.25 -2.43 -17.91
C GLY A 80 -6.00 -1.33 -16.87
N TYR A 81 -5.29 -1.62 -15.78
CA TYR A 81 -4.72 -0.61 -14.89
C TYR A 81 -3.52 0.08 -15.55
N ASP A 82 -3.39 1.39 -15.30
CA ASP A 82 -2.15 2.12 -15.56
C ASP A 82 -1.21 1.92 -14.36
N ALA A 83 0.07 1.67 -14.61
CA ALA A 83 1.03 1.47 -13.52
C ALA A 83 1.34 2.79 -12.81
N ASP A 84 1.23 3.93 -13.51
CA ASP A 84 1.56 5.25 -12.98
C ASP A 84 0.48 5.75 -11.99
N ASP A 85 -0.69 5.09 -11.93
CA ASP A 85 -1.77 5.37 -10.98
C ASP A 85 -1.53 4.76 -9.57
N PHE A 86 -0.43 4.01 -9.38
CA PHE A 86 -0.17 3.29 -8.14
C PHE A 86 1.26 3.51 -7.63
N LEU A 87 1.39 3.66 -6.31
CA LEU A 87 2.67 3.63 -5.61
C LEU A 87 3.52 2.40 -5.97
N ALA A 88 2.88 1.24 -6.11
CA ALA A 88 3.54 0.01 -6.52
C ALA A 88 2.57 -0.99 -7.16
N CYS A 89 3.08 -1.77 -8.12
CA CYS A 89 2.37 -2.87 -8.76
C CYS A 89 3.05 -4.22 -8.44
N LEU A 90 2.45 -5.01 -7.56
CA LEU A 90 3.00 -6.24 -7.01
C LEU A 90 2.32 -7.49 -7.60
N ALA A 91 3.07 -8.31 -8.35
CA ALA A 91 2.53 -9.50 -8.98
C ALA A 91 2.40 -10.69 -8.02
N PHE A 92 1.35 -11.50 -8.16
CA PHE A 92 1.24 -12.83 -7.56
C PHE A 92 1.18 -13.94 -8.64
N ASP A 93 1.49 -15.19 -8.28
CA ASP A 93 1.62 -16.32 -9.23
C ASP A 93 0.29 -17.04 -9.52
N GLY A 94 -0.69 -16.32 -10.09
CA GLY A 94 -2.01 -16.85 -10.39
C GLY A 94 -2.63 -17.57 -9.19
N LYS A 95 -2.99 -18.86 -9.35
CA LYS A 95 -3.59 -19.66 -8.26
C LYS A 95 -2.67 -19.91 -7.07
N GLU A 96 -1.35 -19.88 -7.26
CA GLU A 96 -0.39 -20.07 -6.18
C GLU A 96 -0.30 -18.85 -5.27
N GLY A 97 -0.70 -17.67 -5.77
CA GLY A 97 -0.69 -16.42 -5.02
C GLY A 97 0.74 -16.01 -4.62
N TRP A 98 0.90 -15.58 -3.38
CA TRP A 98 2.21 -15.19 -2.82
C TRP A 98 2.80 -16.28 -1.94
N SER A 99 4.11 -16.22 -1.70
CA SER A 99 4.67 -16.90 -0.55
C SER A 99 4.28 -16.16 0.74
N LEU A 100 4.21 -16.89 1.86
CA LEU A 100 4.00 -16.31 3.18
C LEU A 100 5.08 -15.26 3.50
N ALA A 101 6.33 -15.54 3.13
CA ALA A 101 7.44 -14.60 3.29
C ALA A 101 7.19 -13.28 2.55
N TYR A 102 6.70 -13.34 1.31
CA TYR A 102 6.38 -12.15 0.53
C TYR A 102 5.25 -11.34 1.17
N GLY A 103 4.16 -12.01 1.57
CA GLY A 103 3.07 -11.34 2.27
C GLY A 103 3.52 -10.70 3.60
N LYS A 104 4.41 -11.36 4.34
CA LYS A 104 4.97 -10.81 5.60
C LYS A 104 5.85 -9.60 5.35
N ALA A 105 6.75 -9.68 4.37
CA ALA A 105 7.59 -8.55 3.98
C ALA A 105 6.74 -7.36 3.50
N PHE A 106 5.67 -7.62 2.75
CA PHE A 106 4.73 -6.60 2.28
C PHE A 106 4.09 -5.85 3.44
N LEU A 107 3.48 -6.56 4.41
CA LEU A 107 2.85 -5.92 5.56
C LEU A 107 3.85 -5.15 6.44
N THR A 108 5.07 -5.69 6.62
CA THR A 108 6.14 -4.97 7.33
C THR A 108 6.54 -3.70 6.61
N TYR A 109 6.69 -3.77 5.28
CA TYR A 109 7.10 -2.60 4.51
C TYR A 109 6.00 -1.56 4.42
N LEU A 110 4.74 -1.99 4.32
CA LEU A 110 3.58 -1.11 4.35
C LEU A 110 3.52 -0.29 5.66
N GLN A 111 3.79 -0.91 6.81
CA GLN A 111 3.90 -0.18 8.08
C GLN A 111 5.00 0.90 8.02
N ILE A 112 6.16 0.57 7.45
CA ILE A 112 7.28 1.53 7.31
C ILE A 112 6.88 2.70 6.40
N ILE A 113 6.21 2.42 5.27
CA ILE A 113 5.70 3.46 4.36
C ILE A 113 4.71 4.37 5.09
N MET A 114 3.78 3.81 5.86
CA MET A 114 2.81 4.60 6.61
C MET A 114 3.44 5.45 7.72
N ASP A 115 4.42 4.91 8.45
CA ASP A 115 5.13 5.64 9.49
C ASP A 115 5.94 6.80 8.89
N ASN A 116 6.65 6.53 7.78
CA ASN A 116 7.43 7.53 7.07
C ASN A 116 6.53 8.58 6.43
N GLY A 117 5.51 8.17 5.67
CA GLY A 117 4.55 9.06 5.02
C GLY A 117 3.85 9.99 6.02
N THR A 118 3.49 9.49 7.21
CA THR A 118 2.92 10.34 8.26
C THR A 118 3.92 11.40 8.74
N ARG A 119 5.18 11.01 8.98
CA ARG A 119 6.23 11.94 9.40
C ARG A 119 6.53 12.98 8.33
N ASP A 120 6.63 12.53 7.09
CA ASP A 120 7.05 13.35 5.96
C ASP A 120 5.92 14.32 5.56
N LEU A 121 4.65 13.89 5.66
CA LEU A 121 3.49 14.77 5.52
C LEU A 121 3.45 15.84 6.61
N LEU A 122 3.73 15.47 7.87
CA LEU A 122 3.83 16.45 8.96
C LEU A 122 4.95 17.46 8.74
N LYS A 123 6.09 17.01 8.17
CA LYS A 123 7.21 17.89 7.83
C LYS A 123 6.83 18.86 6.71
N PHE A 124 6.24 18.36 5.62
CA PHE A 124 5.76 19.16 4.50
C PHE A 124 4.83 20.30 4.94
N PHE A 125 3.94 20.05 5.91
CA PHE A 125 3.06 21.10 6.45
C PHE A 125 3.75 22.06 7.42
N ALA A 126 4.78 21.59 8.14
CA ALA A 126 5.47 22.38 9.16
C ALA A 126 6.61 23.23 8.59
N ASP A 127 7.18 22.83 7.46
CA ASP A 127 8.39 23.39 6.86
C ASP A 127 8.17 23.63 5.36
N ASP A 128 8.30 24.87 4.91
CA ASP A 128 8.06 25.31 3.52
C ASP A 128 9.28 25.03 2.59
N GLU A 129 10.16 24.10 3.00
CA GLU A 129 11.34 23.71 2.21
C GLU A 129 11.01 22.65 1.16
N ASP A 130 10.05 21.76 1.44
CA ASP A 130 9.65 20.70 0.52
C ASP A 130 8.48 21.22 -0.34
N GLU A 131 8.68 21.32 -1.66
CA GLU A 131 7.64 21.83 -2.58
C GLU A 131 6.55 20.78 -2.89
N ILE A 132 6.86 19.49 -2.73
CA ILE A 132 5.97 18.37 -3.09
C ILE A 132 6.06 17.29 -2.01
N PHE A 133 4.91 16.72 -1.66
CA PHE A 133 4.81 15.50 -0.86
C PHE A 133 4.31 14.34 -1.72
N GLU A 134 5.02 13.22 -1.69
CA GLU A 134 4.63 11.95 -2.30
C GLU A 134 5.04 10.78 -1.41
N LEU A 135 4.40 9.63 -1.60
CA LEU A 135 4.89 8.38 -1.03
C LEU A 135 5.91 7.76 -1.98
N GLU A 136 6.93 7.11 -1.41
CA GLU A 136 7.95 6.42 -2.18
C GLU A 136 7.97 4.92 -1.88
N TRP A 137 8.00 4.12 -2.94
CA TRP A 137 8.26 2.69 -2.86
C TRP A 137 9.73 2.39 -3.23
N SER A 138 10.46 1.76 -2.32
CA SER A 138 11.84 1.31 -2.53
C SER A 138 11.90 -0.19 -2.73
N ASP A 139 12.20 -0.61 -3.96
CA ASP A 139 12.44 -2.01 -4.31
C ASP A 139 13.62 -2.62 -3.54
N GLU A 140 14.61 -1.80 -3.19
CA GLU A 140 15.78 -2.24 -2.42
C GLU A 140 15.38 -2.61 -0.98
N GLU A 141 14.64 -1.72 -0.31
CA GLU A 141 14.16 -1.96 1.05
C GLU A 141 13.19 -3.13 1.10
N PHE A 142 12.26 -3.20 0.15
CA PHE A 142 11.35 -4.33 0.04
C PHE A 142 12.10 -5.66 -0.18
N SER A 143 13.08 -5.69 -1.08
CA SER A 143 13.90 -6.87 -1.34
C SER A 143 14.69 -7.33 -0.11
N ARG A 144 15.20 -6.37 0.68
CA ARG A 144 15.90 -6.65 1.94
C ARG A 144 14.96 -7.30 2.96
N LEU A 145 13.74 -6.77 3.11
CA LEU A 145 12.72 -7.33 4.01
C LEU A 145 12.26 -8.72 3.56
N LEU A 146 12.06 -8.91 2.24
CA LEU A 146 11.71 -10.20 1.67
C LEU A 146 12.76 -11.27 1.98
N LYS A 147 14.05 -10.96 1.77
CA LYS A 147 15.14 -11.90 2.06
C LYS A 147 15.19 -12.31 3.53
N ASN A 148 14.91 -11.38 4.43
CA ASN A 148 14.81 -11.69 5.87
C ASN A 148 13.61 -12.59 6.15
N ALA A 149 12.43 -12.26 5.59
CA ALA A 149 11.22 -13.04 5.76
C ALA A 149 11.34 -14.47 5.20
N GLU A 150 12.05 -14.67 4.08
CA GLU A 150 12.32 -16.01 3.52
C GLU A 150 13.16 -16.89 4.45
N SER A 151 13.96 -16.29 5.32
CA SER A 151 14.77 -17.00 6.32
C SER A 151 14.00 -17.26 7.62
N GLU A 152 13.05 -16.39 7.95
CA GLU A 152 12.27 -16.43 9.20
C GLU A 152 11.03 -17.33 9.11
N TYR A 153 10.34 -17.31 7.97
CA TYR A 153 9.05 -17.97 7.78
C TYR A 153 9.16 -19.28 6.99
N PRO A 154 8.30 -20.27 7.26
CA PRO A 154 8.28 -21.50 6.49
C PRO A 154 7.87 -21.25 5.04
N ARG A 155 8.35 -22.11 4.14
CA ARG A 155 7.90 -22.15 2.75
C ARG A 155 6.42 -22.58 2.70
N GLN A 156 5.55 -21.59 2.58
CA GLN A 156 4.11 -21.76 2.52
C GLN A 156 3.53 -20.80 1.47
N SER A 157 2.69 -21.29 0.58
CA SER A 157 1.90 -20.45 -0.33
C SER A 157 0.64 -19.92 0.35
N LEU A 158 0.35 -18.66 0.10
CA LEU A 158 -0.90 -17.94 0.30
C LEU A 158 -1.64 -17.97 -1.04
N HIS A 159 -2.44 -19.01 -1.25
CA HIS A 159 -3.12 -19.21 -2.52
C HIS A 159 -4.12 -18.11 -2.80
N TYR A 160 -4.32 -17.79 -4.07
CA TYR A 160 -5.38 -16.86 -4.46
C TYR A 160 -6.77 -17.45 -4.08
N PRO A 161 -7.69 -16.63 -3.53
CA PRO A 161 -9.01 -17.08 -3.08
C PRO A 161 -9.82 -17.74 -4.21
N LYS A 162 -10.63 -18.74 -3.85
CA LYS A 162 -11.61 -19.34 -4.76
C LYS A 162 -12.89 -18.51 -4.79
N PHE A 163 -13.44 -18.26 -5.97
CA PHE A 163 -14.74 -17.62 -6.18
C PHE A 163 -15.45 -18.16 -7.42
#